data_AF-M5C260-F1
#
_entry.id   AF-M5C260-F1
#
_cell.length_a   1.000
_cell.length_b   1.000
_cell.length_c   1.000
_cell.angle_alpha   90.00
_cell.angle_beta   90.00
_cell.angle_gamma   90.00
#
_symmetry.space_group_name_H-M   'P 1'
#
loop_
_entity.id
_entity.type
_entity.pdbx_description
1 polymer ?
#
loop_
_entity_poly.entity_id
_entity_poly.type
_entity_poly.pdbx_seq_one_letter_code
_entity_poly.pdbx_strand_id
1 'polypeptide(L)'
;MLQEEQLHAIEQTKLTTKKRNGVAHFIRYFPTFVGRIEAQLVSAQGYEIRKTVDAAYERIVQAMFEALQQMAKMDGTEAKDPDDKGMLNYHVIMIENMHHFVADMTQLNLGAVRAFVARAEETYDRELSAYVILVLRRPMAKMIDYFDGVERLLQTTAPSEVTNNSSFSRSALKKVVKEYDSRDMRKNIDGLYKRVEKHFDAEEGSTLPPGQSGVAAPVLVGVWNACEEQLLRLTDKWIKLINQCYPDSGVSLEYTTGEVKAAFKKHRTG
;
A
#
# COMPACT_ATOMS: atom_id res chain seq x y z
N MET A 1 10.80 -33.72 9.84
CA MET A 1 11.80 -33.34 8.80
C MET A 1 11.34 -32.17 7.93
N LEU A 2 10.64 -32.33 6.80
CA LEU A 2 10.38 -31.19 5.88
C LEU A 2 9.58 -30.01 6.50
N GLN A 3 8.63 -30.28 7.40
CA GLN A 3 7.89 -29.23 8.11
C GLN A 3 8.75 -28.48 9.13
N GLU A 4 9.56 -29.22 9.89
CA GLU A 4 10.47 -28.64 10.89
C GLU A 4 11.56 -27.81 10.21
N GLU A 5 12.03 -28.24 9.03
CA GLU A 5 12.96 -27.46 8.21
C GLU A 5 12.37 -26.14 7.73
N GLN A 6 11.09 -26.11 7.33
CA GLN A 6 10.42 -24.85 6.95
C GLN A 6 10.26 -23.91 8.14
N LEU A 7 9.82 -24.43 9.30
CA LEU A 7 9.70 -23.64 10.52
C LEU A 7 11.08 -23.12 10.96
N HIS A 8 12.11 -23.95 10.88
CA HIS A 8 13.47 -23.57 11.22
C HIS A 8 14.06 -22.55 10.24
N ALA A 9 13.78 -22.67 8.94
CA ALA A 9 14.20 -21.68 7.93
C ALA A 9 13.52 -20.31 8.14
N ILE A 10 12.24 -20.31 8.53
CA ILE A 10 11.54 -19.08 8.93
C ILE A 10 12.23 -18.47 10.16
N GLU A 11 12.56 -19.27 11.18
CA GLU A 11 13.27 -18.80 12.38
C GLU A 11 14.69 -18.29 12.11
N GLN A 12 15.46 -18.95 11.25
CA GLN A 12 16.81 -18.51 10.90
C GLN A 12 16.81 -17.21 10.07
N THR A 13 15.76 -16.98 9.25
CA THR A 13 15.59 -15.72 8.52
C THR A 13 15.35 -14.54 9.47
N LYS A 14 14.70 -14.78 10.63
CA LYS A 14 14.49 -13.77 11.68
C LYS A 14 15.82 -13.26 12.27
N LEU A 15 16.87 -14.09 12.28
CA LEU A 15 18.13 -13.80 12.98
C LEU A 15 19.17 -13.07 12.12
N THR A 16 18.99 -13.04 10.80
CA THR A 16 20.05 -12.61 9.85
C THR A 16 19.71 -11.36 9.05
N THR A 17 18.45 -10.93 9.00
CA THR A 17 18.00 -9.86 8.09
C THR A 17 18.10 -8.49 8.78
N LYS A 18 19.09 -7.68 8.37
CA LYS A 18 19.36 -6.32 8.90
C LYS A 18 19.03 -5.18 7.91
N LYS A 19 18.38 -5.46 6.77
CA LYS A 19 18.04 -4.49 5.72
C LYS A 19 16.76 -4.90 4.97
N ARG A 20 16.11 -3.92 4.30
CA ARG A 20 15.02 -4.10 3.32
C ARG A 20 15.44 -5.07 2.21
N ASN A 21 15.15 -6.35 2.40
CA ASN A 21 15.51 -7.43 1.47
C ASN A 21 14.28 -7.94 0.70
N GLY A 22 13.58 -7.05 -0.02
CA GLY A 22 12.45 -7.38 -0.90
C GLY A 22 11.51 -8.48 -0.37
N VAL A 23 11.16 -9.44 -1.24
CA VAL A 23 10.31 -10.57 -0.85
C VAL A 23 11.09 -11.57 0.01
N ALA A 24 10.55 -11.91 1.17
CA ALA A 24 11.14 -12.86 2.11
C ALA A 24 11.29 -14.25 1.48
N HIS A 25 12.38 -14.94 1.82
CA HIS A 25 12.70 -16.25 1.25
C HIS A 25 11.55 -17.26 1.48
N PHE A 26 11.02 -17.34 2.70
CA PHE A 26 9.91 -18.26 3.00
C PHE A 26 8.63 -17.94 2.19
N ILE A 27 8.39 -16.68 1.80
CA ILE A 27 7.26 -16.32 0.92
C ILE A 27 7.49 -16.86 -0.49
N ARG A 28 8.69 -16.73 -1.04
CA ARG A 28 9.03 -17.21 -2.39
C ARG A 28 8.98 -18.73 -2.53
N TYR A 29 9.39 -19.47 -1.50
CA TYR A 29 9.54 -20.93 -1.60
C TYR A 29 8.28 -21.70 -1.21
N PHE A 30 7.40 -21.10 -0.40
CA PHE A 30 6.19 -21.77 0.08
C PHE A 30 5.27 -22.30 -1.05
N PRO A 31 5.00 -21.57 -2.15
CA PRO A 31 4.19 -22.08 -3.26
C PRO A 31 4.76 -23.36 -3.87
N THR A 32 6.09 -23.44 -4.03
CA THR A 32 6.77 -24.65 -4.54
C THR A 32 6.64 -25.81 -3.56
N PHE A 33 6.76 -25.56 -2.26
CA PHE A 33 6.55 -26.56 -1.22
C PHE A 33 5.13 -27.12 -1.28
N VAL A 34 4.11 -26.24 -1.30
CA VAL A 34 2.70 -26.65 -1.40
C VAL A 34 2.46 -27.47 -2.66
N GLY A 35 2.93 -27.02 -3.83
CA GLY A 35 2.75 -27.76 -5.08
C GLY A 35 3.33 -29.18 -5.03
N ARG A 36 4.48 -29.38 -4.38
CA ARG A 36 5.10 -30.70 -4.22
C ARG A 36 4.31 -31.62 -3.29
N ILE A 37 3.79 -31.09 -2.18
CA ILE A 37 2.98 -31.87 -1.25
C ILE A 37 1.64 -32.24 -1.87
N GLU A 38 1.00 -31.30 -2.57
CA GLU A 38 -0.31 -31.51 -3.19
C GLU A 38 -0.26 -32.53 -4.34
N ALA A 39 0.85 -32.59 -5.09
CA ALA A 39 1.09 -33.63 -6.08
C ALA A 39 1.12 -35.06 -5.48
N GLN A 40 1.45 -35.21 -4.20
CA GLN A 40 1.46 -36.49 -3.50
C GLN A 40 0.10 -36.83 -2.85
N LEU A 41 -0.82 -35.87 -2.74
CA LEU A 41 -2.10 -36.00 -2.04
C LEU A 41 -3.31 -36.21 -2.96
N VAL A 42 -3.09 -36.41 -4.27
CA VAL A 42 -4.15 -36.54 -5.28
C VAL A 42 -5.19 -37.61 -4.91
N SER A 43 -4.76 -38.73 -4.32
CA SER A 43 -5.64 -39.85 -3.91
C SER A 43 -5.99 -39.84 -2.42
N ALA A 44 -5.58 -38.82 -1.67
CA ALA A 44 -5.75 -38.75 -0.21
C ALA A 44 -7.03 -38.03 0.22
N GLN A 45 -7.94 -37.74 -0.71
CA GLN A 45 -9.21 -37.08 -0.40
C GLN A 45 -10.06 -37.92 0.57
N GLY A 46 -10.51 -37.30 1.67
CA GLY A 46 -11.29 -37.96 2.72
C GLY A 46 -10.47 -38.72 3.79
N TYR A 47 -9.15 -38.82 3.64
CA TYR A 47 -8.28 -39.44 4.64
C TYR A 47 -7.80 -38.43 5.70
N GLU A 48 -7.50 -38.91 6.91
CA GLU A 48 -6.97 -38.08 8.01
C GLU A 48 -5.66 -37.36 7.66
N ILE A 49 -4.88 -37.89 6.71
CA ILE A 49 -3.66 -37.23 6.23
C ILE A 49 -3.96 -35.88 5.56
N ARG A 50 -5.09 -35.74 4.85
CA ARG A 50 -5.50 -34.47 4.23
C ARG A 50 -5.73 -33.38 5.28
N LYS A 51 -6.52 -33.72 6.33
CA LYS A 51 -6.78 -32.82 7.46
C LYS A 51 -5.48 -32.42 8.17
N THR A 52 -4.57 -33.39 8.34
CA THR A 52 -3.26 -33.16 8.95
C THR A 52 -2.42 -32.17 8.14
N VAL A 53 -2.40 -32.30 6.81
CA VAL A 53 -1.67 -31.40 5.92
C VAL A 53 -2.30 -30.02 5.87
N ASP A 54 -3.63 -29.92 5.81
CA ASP A 54 -4.33 -28.63 5.85
C ASP A 54 -4.03 -27.86 7.15
N ALA A 55 -4.05 -28.56 8.30
CA ALA A 55 -3.66 -27.98 9.58
C ALA A 55 -2.16 -27.62 9.65
N ALA A 56 -1.29 -28.30 8.90
CA ALA A 56 0.12 -27.92 8.79
C ALA A 56 0.29 -26.65 7.96
N TYR A 57 -0.41 -26.52 6.83
CA TYR A 57 -0.38 -25.29 6.03
C TYR A 57 -0.86 -24.07 6.82
N GLU A 58 -1.97 -24.21 7.55
CA GLU A 58 -2.49 -23.13 8.40
C GLU A 58 -1.40 -22.63 9.36
N ARG A 59 -0.74 -23.54 10.08
CA ARG A 59 0.33 -23.19 11.03
C ARG A 59 1.53 -22.53 10.34
N ILE A 60 1.94 -23.03 9.17
CA ILE A 60 3.07 -22.46 8.43
C ILE A 60 2.74 -21.05 7.94
N VAL A 61 1.57 -20.86 7.30
CA VAL A 61 1.15 -19.55 6.79
C VAL A 61 1.00 -18.53 7.93
N GLN A 62 0.40 -18.94 9.05
CA GLN A 62 0.29 -18.09 10.23
C GLN A 62 1.67 -17.65 10.72
N ALA A 63 2.62 -18.58 10.87
CA ALA A 63 3.98 -18.28 11.28
C ALA A 63 4.73 -17.38 10.28
N MET A 64 4.50 -17.57 8.98
CA MET A 64 5.08 -16.72 7.92
C MET A 64 4.57 -15.27 8.03
N PHE A 65 3.27 -15.06 8.23
CA PHE A 65 2.68 -13.73 8.34
C PHE A 65 3.13 -13.01 9.61
N GLU A 66 3.19 -13.73 10.74
CA GLU A 66 3.74 -13.20 11.99
C GLU A 66 5.22 -12.83 11.84
N ALA A 67 6.01 -13.66 11.16
CA ALA A 67 7.42 -13.37 10.89
C ALA A 67 7.58 -12.11 10.02
N LEU A 68 6.75 -11.91 8.99
CA LEU A 68 6.75 -10.69 8.18
C LEU A 68 6.47 -9.45 9.03
N GLN A 69 5.41 -9.50 9.87
CA GLN A 69 5.07 -8.38 10.75
C GLN A 69 6.20 -8.05 11.73
N GLN A 70 6.91 -9.05 12.24
CA GLN A 70 8.06 -8.85 13.13
C GLN A 70 9.25 -8.24 12.39
N MET A 71 9.62 -8.78 11.23
CA MET A 71 10.71 -8.23 10.41
C MET A 71 10.45 -6.78 10.03
N ALA A 72 9.20 -6.46 9.65
CA ALA A 72 8.77 -5.12 9.30
C ALA A 72 8.83 -4.13 10.47
N LYS A 73 8.76 -4.61 11.73
CA LYS A 73 8.87 -3.79 12.95
C LYS A 73 10.31 -3.60 13.45
N MET A 74 11.19 -4.57 13.22
CA MET A 74 12.58 -4.51 13.72
C MET A 74 13.46 -3.51 12.95
N ASP A 75 13.12 -3.20 11.70
CA ASP A 75 13.87 -2.25 10.85
C ASP A 75 13.60 -0.76 11.21
N GLY A 76 12.73 -0.50 12.21
CA GLY A 76 12.32 0.84 12.65
C GLY A 76 13.04 1.40 13.88
N THR A 77 13.97 0.66 14.50
CA THR A 77 14.51 0.98 15.83
C THR A 77 15.83 1.77 15.85
N GLU A 78 16.44 2.05 14.69
CA GLU A 78 17.71 2.83 14.60
C GLU A 78 17.58 4.23 13.98
N ALA A 79 16.38 4.64 13.53
CA ALA A 79 16.17 5.96 12.96
C ALA A 79 15.94 7.00 14.08
N LYS A 80 16.91 7.92 14.26
CA LYS A 80 16.85 9.11 15.14
C LYS A 80 15.71 10.12 14.82
N ASP A 81 14.81 9.79 13.89
CA ASP A 81 13.69 10.64 13.46
C ASP A 81 12.45 9.75 13.25
N PRO A 82 11.57 9.60 14.27
CA PRO A 82 10.74 8.39 14.43
C PRO A 82 9.50 8.26 13.53
N ASP A 83 8.91 9.33 12.98
CA ASP A 83 7.47 9.25 12.68
C ASP A 83 7.07 8.87 11.25
N ASP A 84 7.95 9.01 10.25
CA ASP A 84 7.55 8.77 8.83
C ASP A 84 8.24 7.58 8.17
N LYS A 85 9.53 7.35 8.44
CA LYS A 85 10.33 6.37 7.67
C LYS A 85 10.08 4.94 8.12
N GLY A 86 10.04 4.69 9.43
CA GLY A 86 9.81 3.35 9.98
C GLY A 86 8.42 2.81 9.65
N MET A 87 7.39 3.67 9.74
CA MET A 87 6.01 3.29 9.39
C MET A 87 5.86 2.99 7.90
N LEU A 88 6.44 3.81 7.01
CA LEU A 88 6.40 3.54 5.57
C LEU A 88 7.14 2.25 5.21
N ASN A 89 8.29 1.99 5.83
CA ASN A 89 9.04 0.75 5.59
C ASN A 89 8.22 -0.50 5.96
N TYR A 90 7.50 -0.45 7.09
CA TYR A 90 6.60 -1.53 7.49
C TYR A 90 5.57 -1.83 6.40
N HIS A 91 4.87 -0.82 5.92
CA HIS A 91 3.85 -1.02 4.88
C HIS A 91 4.46 -1.53 3.56
N VAL A 92 5.62 -1.00 3.15
CA VAL A 92 6.31 -1.42 1.92
C VAL A 92 6.63 -2.92 1.97
N ILE A 93 7.26 -3.40 3.05
CA ILE A 93 7.59 -4.82 3.21
C ILE A 93 6.33 -5.68 3.14
N MET A 94 5.26 -5.28 3.84
CA MET A 94 4.01 -6.02 3.83
C MET A 94 3.35 -6.05 2.44
N ILE A 95 3.29 -4.90 1.76
CA ILE A 95 2.71 -4.77 0.41
C ILE A 95 3.46 -5.67 -0.58
N GLU A 96 4.80 -5.62 -0.61
CA GLU A 96 5.62 -6.43 -1.52
C GLU A 96 5.43 -7.94 -1.27
N ASN A 97 5.48 -8.35 -0.01
CA ASN A 97 5.39 -9.76 0.35
C ASN A 97 3.99 -10.33 0.16
N MET A 98 2.93 -9.58 0.51
CA MET A 98 1.56 -10.03 0.30
C MET A 98 1.22 -10.08 -1.19
N HIS A 99 1.64 -9.08 -1.98
CA HIS A 99 1.46 -9.11 -3.43
C HIS A 99 2.09 -10.36 -4.07
N HIS A 100 3.33 -10.67 -3.70
CA HIS A 100 4.03 -11.86 -4.21
C HIS A 100 3.37 -13.16 -3.73
N PHE A 101 2.94 -13.22 -2.47
CA PHE A 101 2.24 -14.39 -1.94
C PHE A 101 0.93 -14.64 -2.70
N VAL A 102 0.12 -13.60 -2.92
CA VAL A 102 -1.14 -13.69 -3.69
C VAL A 102 -0.86 -14.15 -5.12
N ALA A 103 0.11 -13.55 -5.80
CA ALA A 103 0.46 -13.88 -7.18
C ALA A 103 0.81 -15.37 -7.35
N ASP A 104 1.73 -15.89 -6.53
CA ASP A 104 2.21 -17.27 -6.68
C ASP A 104 1.21 -18.31 -6.16
N MET A 105 0.57 -18.04 -5.02
CA MET A 105 -0.39 -19.00 -4.43
C MET A 105 -1.65 -19.14 -5.28
N THR A 106 -2.08 -18.07 -5.96
CA THR A 106 -3.22 -18.12 -6.89
C THR A 106 -2.91 -18.98 -8.12
N GLN A 107 -1.66 -18.97 -8.61
CA GLN A 107 -1.24 -19.79 -9.76
C GLN A 107 -1.32 -21.29 -9.49
N LEU A 108 -1.23 -21.72 -8.23
CA LEU A 108 -1.40 -23.14 -7.87
C LEU A 108 -2.82 -23.64 -8.19
N ASN A 109 -3.82 -22.76 -8.18
CA ASN A 109 -5.23 -23.07 -8.44
C ASN A 109 -5.78 -24.22 -7.56
N LEU A 110 -5.38 -24.23 -6.28
CA LEU A 110 -5.77 -25.25 -5.30
C LEU A 110 -6.82 -24.73 -4.33
N GLY A 111 -7.83 -25.55 -4.02
CA GLY A 111 -8.87 -25.20 -3.05
C GLY A 111 -8.31 -24.96 -1.65
N ALA A 112 -7.32 -25.76 -1.23
CA ALA A 112 -6.72 -25.74 0.10
C ALA A 112 -6.01 -24.41 0.44
N VAL A 113 -5.64 -23.60 -0.57
CA VAL A 113 -4.90 -22.35 -0.36
C VAL A 113 -5.75 -21.09 -0.50
N ARG A 114 -7.02 -21.21 -0.92
CA ARG A 114 -7.88 -20.05 -1.20
C ARG A 114 -8.08 -19.16 0.02
N ALA A 115 -8.25 -19.75 1.20
CA ALA A 115 -8.37 -18.99 2.45
C ALA A 115 -7.10 -18.18 2.75
N PHE A 116 -5.92 -18.69 2.39
CA PHE A 116 -4.64 -17.99 2.60
C PHE A 116 -4.48 -16.83 1.64
N VAL A 117 -4.87 -17.02 0.37
CA VAL A 117 -4.90 -15.95 -0.63
C VAL A 117 -5.83 -14.83 -0.17
N ALA A 118 -7.06 -15.14 0.25
CA ALA A 118 -8.01 -14.13 0.72
C ALA A 118 -7.48 -13.34 1.93
N ARG A 119 -6.85 -14.01 2.91
CA ARG A 119 -6.20 -13.33 4.05
C ARG A 119 -5.03 -12.43 3.62
N ALA A 120 -4.26 -12.86 2.62
CA ALA A 120 -3.16 -12.08 2.07
C ALA A 120 -3.66 -10.85 1.31
N GLU A 121 -4.73 -10.99 0.53
CA GLU A 121 -5.41 -9.88 -0.17
C GLU A 121 -5.95 -8.84 0.82
N GLU A 122 -6.66 -9.28 1.87
CA GLU A 122 -7.15 -8.37 2.92
C GLU A 122 -6.00 -7.61 3.60
N THR A 123 -4.91 -8.32 3.90
CA THR A 123 -3.72 -7.70 4.48
C THR A 123 -3.08 -6.73 3.48
N TYR A 124 -2.93 -7.12 2.21
CA TYR A 124 -2.39 -6.26 1.16
C TYR A 124 -3.19 -4.95 1.04
N ASP A 125 -4.52 -5.03 0.93
CA ASP A 125 -5.39 -3.87 0.77
C ASP A 125 -5.32 -2.93 1.98
N ARG A 126 -5.29 -3.50 3.20
CA ARG A 126 -5.15 -2.72 4.43
C ARG A 126 -3.84 -1.95 4.47
N GLU A 127 -2.72 -2.63 4.21
CA GLU A 127 -1.40 -2.01 4.28
C GLU A 127 -1.18 -1.04 3.11
N LEU A 128 -1.71 -1.33 1.92
CA LEU A 128 -1.70 -0.43 0.77
C LEU A 128 -2.47 0.86 1.07
N SER A 129 -3.67 0.76 1.63
CA SER A 129 -4.47 1.92 2.02
C SER A 129 -3.72 2.83 3.01
N ALA A 130 -3.13 2.23 4.05
CA ALA A 130 -2.35 2.96 5.04
C ALA A 130 -1.11 3.65 4.43
N TYR A 131 -0.36 2.93 3.58
CA TYR A 131 0.78 3.48 2.85
C TYR A 131 0.38 4.68 1.98
N VAL A 132 -0.71 4.56 1.22
CA VAL A 132 -1.15 5.62 0.29
C VAL A 132 -1.53 6.89 1.06
N ILE A 133 -2.23 6.75 2.18
CA ILE A 133 -2.57 7.88 3.07
C ILE A 133 -1.29 8.59 3.54
N LEU A 134 -0.31 7.84 4.05
CA LEU A 134 0.94 8.40 4.57
C LEU A 134 1.77 9.08 3.48
N VAL A 135 1.89 8.46 2.29
CA VAL A 135 2.75 9.00 1.23
C VAL A 135 2.14 10.24 0.59
N LEU A 136 0.81 10.32 0.46
CA LEU A 136 0.07 11.48 -0.06
C LEU A 136 0.03 12.64 0.94
N ARG A 137 0.13 12.37 2.24
CA ARG A 137 0.14 13.40 3.29
C ARG A 137 1.21 14.46 3.04
N ARG A 138 2.42 14.05 2.63
CA ARG A 138 3.53 14.99 2.42
C ARG A 138 3.28 16.01 1.30
N PRO A 139 2.93 15.62 0.05
CA PRO A 139 2.63 16.61 -0.98
C PRO A 139 1.34 17.40 -0.70
N MET A 140 0.35 16.79 -0.05
CA MET A 140 -1.00 17.37 0.08
C MET A 140 -1.36 17.89 1.47
N ALA A 141 -0.39 18.03 2.38
CA ALA A 141 -0.63 18.30 3.81
C ALA A 141 -1.58 19.47 4.05
N LYS A 142 -1.32 20.63 3.43
CA LYS A 142 -2.12 21.85 3.64
C LYS A 142 -3.57 21.69 3.17
N MET A 143 -3.78 21.04 2.03
CA MET A 143 -5.13 20.74 1.53
C MET A 143 -5.84 19.78 2.49
N ILE A 144 -5.18 18.68 2.88
CA ILE A 144 -5.76 17.70 3.79
C ILE A 144 -6.12 18.35 5.12
N ASP A 145 -5.20 19.10 5.74
CA ASP A 145 -5.43 19.76 7.04
C ASP A 145 -6.56 20.77 6.98
N TYR A 146 -6.62 21.58 5.92
CA TYR A 146 -7.68 22.56 5.76
C TYR A 146 -9.05 21.88 5.67
N PHE A 147 -9.20 20.89 4.79
CA PHE A 147 -10.50 20.25 4.55
C PHE A 147 -10.92 19.29 5.67
N ASP A 148 -9.97 18.59 6.32
CA ASP A 148 -10.26 17.82 7.53
C ASP A 148 -10.70 18.75 8.67
N GLY A 149 -10.15 19.97 8.74
CA GLY A 149 -10.60 21.02 9.65
C GLY A 149 -12.03 21.48 9.35
N VAL A 150 -12.37 21.69 8.07
CA VAL A 150 -13.74 22.02 7.64
C VAL A 150 -14.72 20.91 8.04
N GLU A 151 -14.40 19.64 7.78
CA GLU A 151 -15.27 18.52 8.15
C GLU A 151 -15.47 18.40 9.66
N ARG A 152 -14.42 18.67 10.44
CA ARG A 152 -14.51 18.67 11.89
C ARG A 152 -15.43 19.79 12.39
N LEU A 153 -15.36 20.97 11.78
CA LEU A 153 -16.26 22.09 12.09
C LEU A 153 -17.72 21.76 11.72
N LEU A 154 -17.94 21.09 10.59
CA LEU A 154 -19.28 20.67 10.14
C LEU A 154 -19.99 19.72 11.11
N GLN A 155 -19.28 19.08 12.04
CA GLN A 155 -19.92 18.26 13.09
C GLN A 155 -20.74 19.10 14.08
N THR A 156 -20.45 20.39 14.20
CA THR A 156 -21.08 21.29 15.19
C THR A 156 -21.66 22.56 14.59
N THR A 157 -21.54 22.76 13.27
CA THR A 157 -21.85 24.02 12.60
C THR A 157 -22.52 23.76 11.26
N ALA A 158 -23.56 24.53 10.94
CA ALA A 158 -24.25 24.40 9.66
C ALA A 158 -23.31 24.78 8.50
N PRO A 159 -23.40 24.14 7.32
CA PRO A 159 -22.50 24.44 6.19
C PRO A 159 -22.47 25.92 5.78
N SER A 160 -23.60 26.62 5.84
CA SER A 160 -23.71 28.05 5.53
C SER A 160 -22.93 28.95 6.49
N GLU A 161 -22.64 28.47 7.71
CA GLU A 161 -21.97 29.23 8.77
C GLU A 161 -20.47 28.96 8.83
N VAL A 162 -19.94 27.99 8.06
CA VAL A 162 -18.50 27.67 8.02
C VAL A 162 -17.67 28.91 7.70
N THR A 163 -18.16 29.76 6.79
CA THR A 163 -17.46 30.98 6.34
C THR A 163 -17.30 32.03 7.44
N ASN A 164 -18.08 31.96 8.53
CA ASN A 164 -17.96 32.84 9.70
C ASN A 164 -16.74 32.49 10.57
N ASN A 165 -16.22 31.26 10.45
CA ASN A 165 -14.98 30.88 11.12
C ASN A 165 -13.79 31.49 10.36
N SER A 166 -12.99 32.33 11.02
CA SER A 166 -11.86 33.02 10.39
C SER A 166 -10.84 32.05 9.76
N SER A 167 -10.64 30.87 10.35
CA SER A 167 -9.72 29.84 9.86
C SER A 167 -10.23 29.11 8.62
N PHE A 168 -11.54 29.12 8.39
CA PHE A 168 -12.22 28.48 7.27
C PHE A 168 -13.06 29.48 6.47
N SER A 169 -12.65 30.75 6.49
CA SER A 169 -13.31 31.81 5.75
C SER A 169 -13.05 31.68 4.24
N ARG A 170 -13.85 32.37 3.41
CA ARG A 170 -13.63 32.41 1.95
C ARG A 170 -12.20 32.82 1.56
N SER A 171 -11.60 33.77 2.30
CA SER A 171 -10.24 34.21 2.06
C SER A 171 -9.20 33.15 2.45
N ALA A 172 -9.45 32.39 3.53
CA ALA A 172 -8.62 31.26 3.94
C ALA A 172 -8.66 30.15 2.88
N LEU A 173 -9.87 29.77 2.41
CA LEU A 173 -10.03 28.81 1.31
C LEU A 173 -9.25 29.24 0.07
N LYS A 174 -9.46 30.48 -0.38
CA LYS A 174 -8.79 31.03 -1.57
C LYS A 174 -7.27 31.00 -1.44
N LYS A 175 -6.74 31.24 -0.23
CA LYS A 175 -5.30 31.18 0.02
C LYS A 175 -4.78 29.75 -0.12
N VAL A 176 -5.47 28.76 0.44
CA VAL A 176 -5.06 27.36 0.42
C VAL A 176 -5.10 26.78 -0.99
N VAL A 177 -6.21 26.95 -1.72
CA VAL A 177 -6.35 26.37 -3.09
C VAL A 177 -5.35 26.98 -4.08
N LYS A 178 -4.96 28.25 -3.89
CA LYS A 178 -4.01 28.95 -4.75
C LYS A 178 -2.58 28.40 -4.66
N GLU A 179 -2.24 27.67 -3.60
CA GLU A 179 -0.94 27.01 -3.47
C GLU A 179 -0.84 25.68 -4.25
N TYR A 180 -1.94 25.27 -4.90
CA TYR A 180 -2.05 23.99 -5.60
C TYR A 180 -2.63 24.20 -6.99
N ASP A 181 -1.96 24.95 -7.84
CA ASP A 181 -2.36 25.06 -9.25
C ASP A 181 -1.99 23.79 -10.06
N SER A 182 -2.40 23.73 -11.32
CA SER A 182 -2.06 22.62 -12.24
C SER A 182 -0.55 22.36 -12.39
N ARG A 183 0.32 23.37 -12.22
CA ARG A 183 1.79 23.22 -12.25
C ARG A 183 2.29 22.61 -10.94
N ASP A 184 1.80 23.09 -9.81
CA ASP A 184 2.16 22.58 -8.49
C ASP A 184 1.68 21.14 -8.31
N MET A 185 0.48 20.81 -8.78
CA MET A 185 -0.04 19.43 -8.79
C MET A 185 0.87 18.49 -9.58
N ARG A 186 1.31 18.87 -10.78
CA ARG A 186 2.27 18.08 -11.56
C ARG A 186 3.58 17.87 -10.82
N LYS A 187 4.13 18.92 -10.21
CA LYS A 187 5.38 18.84 -9.43
C LYS A 187 5.24 17.94 -8.20
N ASN A 188 4.12 18.04 -7.49
CA ASN A 188 3.81 17.22 -6.32
C ASN A 188 3.65 15.74 -6.70
N ILE A 189 2.97 15.44 -7.81
CA ILE A 189 2.80 14.08 -8.33
C ILE A 189 4.12 13.51 -8.86
N ASP A 190 4.95 14.31 -9.55
CA ASP A 190 6.29 13.89 -9.97
C ASP A 190 7.19 13.55 -8.75
N GLY A 191 7.13 14.36 -7.70
CA GLY A 191 7.85 14.10 -6.45
C GLY A 191 7.33 12.87 -5.70
N LEU A 192 6.02 12.66 -5.73
CA LEU A 192 5.37 11.47 -5.17
C LEU A 192 5.83 10.20 -5.90
N TYR A 193 5.84 10.21 -7.24
CA TYR A 193 6.27 9.06 -8.04
C TYR A 193 7.68 8.63 -7.65
N LYS A 194 8.65 9.56 -7.64
CA LYS A 194 10.04 9.25 -7.25
C LYS A 194 10.16 8.66 -5.85
N ARG A 195 9.29 9.08 -4.92
CA ARG A 195 9.24 8.53 -3.56
C ARG A 195 8.69 7.10 -3.56
N VAL A 196 7.60 6.86 -4.29
CA VAL A 196 6.99 5.54 -4.41
C VAL A 196 7.94 4.58 -5.14
N GLU A 197 8.51 5.00 -6.27
CA GLU A 197 9.54 4.28 -7.01
C GLU A 197 10.68 3.88 -6.06
N LYS A 198 11.31 4.80 -5.33
CA LYS A 198 12.36 4.47 -4.37
C LYS A 198 11.94 3.43 -3.31
N HIS A 199 10.68 3.43 -2.90
CA HIS A 199 10.18 2.48 -1.91
C HIS A 199 10.02 1.06 -2.48
N PHE A 200 9.63 0.92 -3.75
CA PHE A 200 9.33 -0.37 -4.39
C PHE A 200 10.33 -0.77 -5.49
N ASP A 201 11.35 0.06 -5.73
CA ASP A 201 12.44 -0.25 -6.65
C ASP A 201 13.39 -1.22 -5.93
N ALA A 202 13.42 -2.43 -6.46
CA ALA A 202 14.12 -3.57 -5.90
C ALA A 202 15.43 -3.75 -6.66
N GLU A 203 16.49 -3.04 -6.26
CA GLU A 203 17.80 -3.21 -6.91
C GLU A 203 18.38 -4.64 -6.81
N GLU A 204 17.91 -5.55 -5.93
CA GLU A 204 18.64 -6.83 -5.72
C GLU A 204 17.80 -8.10 -5.54
N GLY A 205 16.50 -8.10 -5.87
CA GLY A 205 15.66 -9.28 -5.59
C GLY A 205 14.61 -9.67 -6.64
N SER A 206 14.53 -8.92 -7.75
CA SER A 206 13.62 -9.26 -8.83
C SER A 206 14.24 -10.37 -9.68
N THR A 207 13.54 -11.49 -9.83
CA THR A 207 13.87 -12.56 -10.78
C THR A 207 13.58 -12.18 -12.22
N LEU A 208 13.28 -10.90 -12.51
CA LEU A 208 13.23 -10.41 -13.88
C LEU A 208 14.59 -10.70 -14.53
N PRO A 209 14.62 -11.38 -15.69
CA PRO A 209 15.86 -11.65 -16.39
C PRO A 209 16.61 -10.34 -16.67
N PRO A 210 17.95 -10.33 -16.54
CA PRO A 210 18.75 -9.13 -16.82
C PRO A 210 18.47 -8.67 -18.26
N GLY A 211 17.90 -7.46 -18.40
CA GLY A 211 17.46 -6.91 -19.69
C GLY A 211 16.04 -6.31 -19.72
N GLN A 212 15.23 -6.49 -18.67
CA GLN A 212 13.91 -5.84 -18.52
C GLN A 212 13.93 -4.64 -17.54
N SER A 213 15.05 -3.92 -17.46
CA SER A 213 15.24 -2.73 -16.60
C SER A 213 14.41 -1.50 -17.02
N GLY A 214 13.36 -1.66 -17.82
CA GLY A 214 12.48 -0.60 -18.32
C GLY A 214 11.02 -0.71 -17.89
N VAL A 215 10.56 -1.87 -17.40
CA VAL A 215 9.16 -2.09 -17.01
C VAL A 215 9.04 -2.04 -15.50
N ALA A 216 8.17 -1.16 -14.98
CA ALA A 216 7.87 -1.06 -13.56
C ALA A 216 7.38 -2.41 -13.01
N ALA A 217 7.91 -2.84 -11.86
CA ALA A 217 7.47 -4.08 -11.20
C ALA A 217 5.93 -4.06 -11.00
N PRO A 218 5.21 -5.20 -11.16
CA PRO A 218 3.75 -5.23 -11.05
C PRO A 218 3.20 -4.59 -9.75
N VAL A 219 3.92 -4.78 -8.64
CA VAL A 219 3.58 -4.16 -7.35
C VAL A 219 3.65 -2.63 -7.39
N LEU A 220 4.65 -2.04 -8.06
CA LEU A 220 4.79 -0.60 -8.22
C LEU A 220 3.61 -0.03 -9.04
N VAL A 221 3.21 -0.72 -10.11
CA VAL A 221 2.05 -0.33 -10.92
C VAL A 221 0.78 -0.33 -10.08
N GLY A 222 0.56 -1.39 -9.29
CA GLY A 222 -0.58 -1.48 -8.36
C GLY A 222 -0.60 -0.34 -7.33
N VAL A 223 0.53 -0.08 -6.68
CA VAL A 223 0.67 1.00 -5.70
C VAL A 223 0.47 2.38 -6.32
N TRP A 224 0.99 2.61 -7.53
CA TRP A 224 0.84 3.87 -8.23
C TRP A 224 -0.62 4.15 -8.62
N ASN A 225 -1.34 3.12 -9.08
CA ASN A 225 -2.76 3.22 -9.36
C ASN A 225 -3.57 3.54 -8.10
N ALA A 226 -3.25 2.91 -6.96
CA ALA A 226 -3.90 3.22 -5.69
C ALA A 226 -3.63 4.68 -5.24
N CYS A 227 -2.42 5.20 -5.46
CA CYS A 227 -2.11 6.61 -5.20
C CYS A 227 -2.96 7.56 -6.06
N GLU A 228 -3.15 7.25 -7.34
CA GLU A 228 -4.02 8.03 -8.22
C GLU A 228 -5.47 8.03 -7.72
N GLU A 229 -6.01 6.84 -7.44
CA GLU A 229 -7.39 6.69 -6.98
C GLU A 229 -7.64 7.48 -5.70
N GLN A 230 -6.75 7.40 -4.72
CA GLN A 230 -6.92 8.14 -3.46
C GLN A 230 -6.81 9.66 -3.67
N LEU A 231 -5.91 10.16 -4.53
CA LEU A 231 -5.84 11.59 -4.79
C LEU A 231 -7.07 12.10 -5.54
N LEU A 232 -7.63 11.31 -6.46
CA LEU A 232 -8.89 11.63 -7.12
C LEU A 232 -10.06 11.65 -6.12
N ARG A 233 -10.12 10.68 -5.21
CA ARG A 233 -11.13 10.64 -4.14
C ARG A 233 -11.05 11.87 -3.24
N LEU A 234 -9.84 12.29 -2.85
CA LEU A 234 -9.62 13.52 -2.09
C LEU A 234 -10.04 14.76 -2.89
N THR A 235 -9.70 14.82 -4.17
CA THR A 235 -10.07 15.93 -5.06
C THR A 235 -11.60 16.07 -5.13
N ASP A 236 -12.32 14.98 -5.38
CA ASP A 236 -13.79 14.98 -5.42
C ASP A 236 -14.41 15.36 -4.07
N LYS A 237 -13.83 14.89 -2.96
CA LYS A 237 -14.23 15.27 -1.61
C LYS A 237 -14.08 16.78 -1.38
N TRP A 238 -12.95 17.35 -1.75
CA TRP A 238 -12.70 18.80 -1.62
C TRP A 238 -13.65 19.63 -2.47
N ILE A 239 -13.90 19.22 -3.72
CA ILE A 239 -14.90 19.87 -4.59
C ILE A 239 -16.28 19.88 -3.92
N LYS A 240 -16.72 18.75 -3.36
CA LYS A 240 -18.01 18.65 -2.64
C LYS A 240 -18.06 19.59 -1.44
N LEU A 241 -17.01 19.62 -0.62
CA LEU A 241 -16.94 20.50 0.56
C LEU A 241 -16.96 21.98 0.18
N ILE A 242 -16.25 22.37 -0.89
CA ILE A 242 -16.29 23.73 -1.43
C ILE A 242 -17.72 24.12 -1.83
N ASN A 243 -18.37 23.26 -2.63
CA ASN A 243 -19.73 23.52 -3.11
C ASN A 243 -20.76 23.59 -1.97
N GLN A 244 -20.55 22.80 -0.91
CA GLN A 244 -21.46 22.75 0.23
C GLN A 244 -21.30 23.94 1.19
N CYS A 245 -20.07 24.36 1.46
CA CYS A 245 -19.78 25.33 2.52
C CYS A 245 -19.50 26.76 2.01
N TYR A 246 -19.21 26.91 0.72
CA TYR A 246 -18.84 28.19 0.09
C TYR A 246 -19.66 28.46 -1.18
N PRO A 247 -21.00 28.33 -1.14
CA PRO A 247 -21.83 28.63 -2.31
C PRO A 247 -21.60 30.08 -2.76
N ASP A 248 -21.62 30.29 -4.08
CA ASP A 248 -21.47 31.61 -4.72
C ASP A 248 -20.16 32.36 -4.39
N SER A 249 -19.19 31.67 -3.76
CA SER A 249 -17.89 32.25 -3.45
C SER A 249 -17.02 32.46 -4.68
N GLY A 250 -17.35 31.82 -5.81
CA GLY A 250 -16.50 31.80 -7.01
C GLY A 250 -15.10 31.23 -6.77
N VAL A 251 -14.87 30.54 -5.64
CA VAL A 251 -13.62 29.86 -5.33
C VAL A 251 -13.79 28.38 -5.65
N SER A 252 -12.86 27.82 -6.43
CA SER A 252 -12.78 26.40 -6.75
C SER A 252 -11.34 25.93 -6.57
N LEU A 253 -11.08 24.63 -6.79
CA LEU A 253 -9.72 24.17 -6.97
C LEU A 253 -9.10 24.83 -8.21
N GLU A 254 -7.79 25.07 -8.18
CA GLU A 254 -7.01 25.66 -9.28
C GLU A 254 -6.51 24.60 -10.29
N TYR A 255 -7.06 23.39 -10.19
CA TYR A 255 -6.80 22.25 -11.06
C TYR A 255 -8.06 21.39 -11.18
N THR A 256 -8.06 20.51 -12.18
CA THR A 256 -9.15 19.58 -12.49
C THR A 256 -8.74 18.13 -12.23
N THR A 257 -9.74 17.26 -12.08
CA THR A 257 -9.51 15.80 -12.01
C THR A 257 -8.83 15.26 -13.28
N GLY A 258 -9.07 15.89 -14.44
CA GLY A 258 -8.41 15.56 -15.70
C GLY A 258 -6.90 15.83 -15.67
N GLU A 259 -6.48 16.94 -15.05
CA GLU A 259 -5.07 17.28 -14.90
C GLU A 259 -4.36 16.35 -13.90
N VAL A 260 -5.05 15.93 -12.83
CA VAL A 260 -4.54 14.89 -11.92
C VAL A 260 -4.30 13.59 -12.70
N LYS A 261 -5.31 13.10 -13.42
CA LYS A 261 -5.19 11.88 -14.25
C LYS A 261 -4.06 11.98 -15.27
N ALA A 262 -3.93 13.13 -15.94
CA ALA A 262 -2.87 13.35 -16.91
C ALA A 262 -1.47 13.31 -16.26
N ALA A 263 -1.32 13.90 -15.07
CA ALA A 263 -0.07 13.88 -14.32
C ALA A 263 0.33 12.46 -13.86
N PHE A 264 -0.63 11.64 -13.42
CA PHE A 264 -0.36 10.23 -13.06
C PHE A 264 -0.04 9.38 -14.29
N LYS A 265 -0.73 9.61 -15.42
CA LYS A 265 -0.52 8.86 -16.68
C LYS A 265 0.89 9.03 -17.24
N LYS A 266 1.54 10.17 -17.02
CA LYS A 266 2.93 10.43 -17.43
C LYS A 266 3.91 9.35 -16.94
N HIS A 267 3.65 8.78 -15.77
CA HIS A 267 4.51 7.78 -15.13
C HIS A 267 4.01 6.33 -15.32
N ARG A 268 2.99 6.12 -16.16
CA ARG A 268 2.47 4.78 -16.52
C ARG A 268 3.15 4.16 -17.73
N THR A 269 3.90 4.94 -18.50
CA THR A 269 4.62 4.49 -19.70
C THR A 269 6.09 4.30 -19.38
N GLY A 270 6.43 3.11 -18.89
CA GLY A 270 7.76 2.49 -18.88
C GLY A 270 7.61 1.09 -19.42
#